data_AF-A0A7W9HN84-F1
#
_entry.id   AF-A0A7W9HN84-F1
#
_cell.length_a   1.000
_cell.length_b   1.000
_cell.length_c   1.000
_cell.angle_alpha   90.00
_cell.angle_beta   90.00
_cell.angle_gamma   90.00
#
_symmetry.space_group_name_H-M   'P 1'
#
loop_
_entity.id
_entity.type
_entity.pdbx_description
1 polymer ?
#
loop_
_entity_poly.entity_id
_entity_poly.type
_entity_poly.pdbx_seq_one_letter_code
_entity_poly.pdbx_strand_id
1 'polypeptide(L)'
;MAERGVDHAIVVKGVRVDATKVTAELLADPLVREAAVTAVDGRLVAYAAPERSADVSEARAAAVDSWRAVFDETYGSIGDDLTPAAATTGWNDSFTGKPIAPAQMAEWVDTTVARIAALAPKRVLEIGAGTGLLVRPLVSSGTIDTYVATDFSASAITVLDQLADELRHAGATTKLVVAEADAVDATRVADGEYDVVVLNSVVQYFPSLHYLTEALDAALAVVRPGGHVVLGDLRNEAVADAFFALKHELRSEADDVREAIRHDRNHDGELSVDPAWLAAAPARAPRVTRVEIAPRRGESTTEMPLFRYDAVLHVDCADTPERVVPEPGADLQLSALERRLLAGSEPFGYRAVRNGRLDEALAARDRHGFTPAGRAAGTGPGVDPEVLWRLAERHGWLARVSWADGDPDGAFDVTLLPPALAAATHFRFADPVSAEPVVAEVYPPGVAAVFTDRVRGGLAQRLPAVLVPVDVVWVTDLPRSGGVVDVTALPRPRADATAVRAESENAEASALDVIREVFAKRLGKPCGPDDNFFALGGESFTAAMCVRDLRQRGVTLSIRDLFEHRTPRVLAEHLS
;
A
#
# COMPACT_ATOMS: atom_id res chain seq x y z
N MET A 1 -22.36 -41.86 22.48
CA MET A 1 -20.99 -41.96 23.02
C MET A 1 -20.50 -40.54 23.21
N ALA A 2 -20.20 -40.14 24.45
CA ALA A 2 -19.84 -38.78 24.80
C ALA A 2 -18.57 -38.33 24.06
N GLU A 3 -18.63 -37.20 23.36
CA GLU A 3 -17.46 -36.49 22.86
C GLU A 3 -16.60 -36.08 24.05
N ARG A 4 -15.36 -36.56 24.08
CA ARG A 4 -14.36 -36.11 25.06
C ARG A 4 -14.04 -34.67 24.70
N GLY A 5 -14.35 -33.75 25.62
CA GLY A 5 -14.08 -32.32 25.48
C GLY A 5 -12.62 -32.08 25.11
N VAL A 6 -12.41 -31.38 24.00
CA VAL A 6 -11.12 -30.82 23.63
C VAL A 6 -10.77 -29.80 24.72
N ASP A 7 -9.67 -30.03 25.45
CA ASP A 7 -9.21 -29.13 26.51
C ASP A 7 -8.70 -27.83 25.84
N HIS A 8 -9.53 -26.79 25.84
CA HIS A 8 -9.18 -25.46 25.31
C HIS A 8 -8.44 -24.59 26.35
N ALA A 9 -7.97 -25.19 27.45
CA ALA A 9 -7.21 -24.50 28.47
C ALA A 9 -5.78 -24.22 28.00
N ILE A 10 -5.42 -22.94 27.92
CA ILE A 10 -4.06 -22.46 27.63
C ILE A 10 -3.38 -21.99 28.92
N VAL A 11 -2.06 -22.16 29.01
CA VAL A 11 -1.30 -21.76 30.20
C VAL A 11 -0.62 -20.42 29.94
N VAL A 12 -0.97 -19.41 30.73
CA VAL A 12 -0.41 -18.06 30.66
C VAL A 12 0.25 -17.76 32.00
N LYS A 13 1.58 -17.55 31.99
CA LYS A 13 2.38 -17.32 33.22
C LYS A 13 2.08 -18.31 34.37
N GLY A 14 1.83 -19.58 34.06
CA GLY A 14 1.55 -20.63 35.04
C GLY A 14 0.09 -20.74 35.50
N VAL A 15 -0.81 -19.90 34.98
CA VAL A 15 -2.26 -19.94 35.26
C VAL A 15 -2.98 -20.60 34.09
N ARG A 16 -3.89 -21.55 34.38
CA ARG A 16 -4.78 -22.15 33.37
C ARG A 16 -5.89 -21.15 33.02
N VAL A 17 -5.96 -20.78 31.76
CA VAL A 17 -6.94 -19.84 31.19
C VAL A 17 -7.81 -20.61 30.19
N ASP A 18 -9.13 -20.45 30.33
CA ASP A 18 -10.08 -20.97 29.33
C ASP A 18 -10.17 -19.99 28.15
N ALA A 19 -9.54 -20.34 27.04
CA ALA A 19 -9.54 -19.52 25.83
C ALA A 19 -10.94 -19.32 25.26
N THR A 20 -11.85 -20.29 25.42
CA THR A 20 -13.21 -20.21 24.85
C THR A 20 -14.02 -19.08 25.45
N LYS A 21 -13.81 -18.78 26.73
CA LYS A 21 -14.46 -17.64 27.40
C LYS A 21 -14.03 -16.30 26.80
N VAL A 22 -12.73 -16.14 26.54
CA VAL A 22 -12.18 -14.91 25.95
C VAL A 22 -12.64 -14.78 24.49
N THR A 23 -12.62 -15.88 23.73
CA THR A 23 -13.15 -15.92 22.36
C THR A 23 -14.63 -15.54 22.30
N ALA A 24 -15.47 -16.04 23.22
CA ALA A 24 -16.89 -15.69 23.26
C ALA A 24 -17.13 -14.20 23.52
N GLU A 25 -16.36 -13.59 24.43
CA GLU A 25 -16.46 -12.15 24.73
C GLU A 25 -15.94 -11.26 23.59
N LEU A 26 -14.96 -11.75 22.82
CA LEU A 26 -14.51 -11.11 21.59
C LEU A 26 -15.61 -11.13 20.52
N LEU A 27 -16.21 -12.31 20.27
CA LEU A 27 -17.30 -12.47 19.29
C LEU A 27 -18.60 -11.74 19.67
N ALA A 28 -18.75 -11.33 20.94
CA ALA A 28 -19.86 -10.49 21.37
C ALA A 28 -19.65 -9.00 21.03
N ASP A 29 -18.42 -8.59 20.67
CA ASP A 29 -18.15 -7.23 20.22
C ASP A 29 -18.62 -7.05 18.76
N PRO A 30 -19.42 -6.02 18.44
CA PRO A 30 -19.93 -5.80 17.09
C PRO A 30 -18.84 -5.51 16.06
N LEU A 31 -17.61 -5.22 16.49
CA LEU A 31 -16.46 -5.08 15.60
C LEU A 31 -15.84 -6.41 15.18
N VAL A 32 -16.19 -7.54 15.79
CA VAL A 32 -15.46 -8.81 15.63
C VAL A 32 -16.35 -9.90 15.04
N ARG A 33 -16.04 -10.32 13.81
CA ARG A 33 -16.69 -11.41 13.08
C ARG A 33 -16.22 -12.79 13.50
N GLU A 34 -14.90 -12.94 13.59
CA GLU A 34 -14.25 -14.18 13.99
C GLU A 34 -13.19 -13.89 15.05
N ALA A 35 -12.95 -14.82 15.97
CA ALA A 35 -11.87 -14.70 16.93
C ALA A 35 -11.24 -16.04 17.27
N ALA A 36 -9.93 -16.03 17.50
CA ALA A 36 -9.18 -17.13 18.08
C ALA A 36 -8.28 -16.60 19.19
N VAL A 37 -8.12 -17.37 20.26
CA VAL A 37 -7.29 -16.97 21.40
C VAL A 37 -6.28 -18.09 21.66
N THR A 38 -5.00 -17.72 21.77
CA THR A 38 -3.91 -18.66 22.02
C THR A 38 -2.87 -18.05 22.95
N ALA A 39 -1.87 -18.84 23.32
CA ALA A 39 -0.71 -18.38 24.07
C ALA A 39 0.51 -18.28 23.15
N VAL A 40 1.16 -17.13 23.12
CA VAL A 40 2.46 -16.93 22.46
C VAL A 40 3.44 -16.39 23.49
N ASP A 41 4.60 -17.03 23.61
CA ASP A 41 5.65 -16.69 24.57
C ASP A 41 5.14 -16.49 26.01
N GLY A 42 4.17 -17.33 26.42
CA GLY A 42 3.57 -17.31 27.75
C GLY A 42 2.59 -16.16 28.01
N ARG A 43 2.15 -15.45 26.97
CA ARG A 43 1.18 -14.34 27.01
C ARG A 43 -0.11 -14.70 26.28
N LEU A 44 -1.23 -14.16 26.74
CA LEU A 44 -2.55 -14.34 26.11
C LEU A 44 -2.70 -13.41 24.91
N VAL A 45 -2.95 -13.99 23.74
CA VAL A 45 -3.05 -13.27 22.47
C VAL A 45 -4.38 -13.59 21.82
N ALA A 46 -5.10 -12.53 21.42
CA ALA A 46 -6.30 -12.64 20.63
C ALA A 46 -6.01 -12.33 19.15
N TYR A 47 -6.58 -13.14 18.27
CA TYR A 47 -6.68 -12.88 16.84
C TYR A 47 -8.13 -12.57 16.54
N ALA A 48 -8.39 -11.45 15.88
CA ALA A 48 -9.72 -10.99 15.59
C ALA A 48 -9.85 -10.64 14.10
N ALA A 49 -10.91 -11.16 13.47
CA ALA A 49 -11.35 -10.71 12.17
C ALA A 49 -12.44 -9.66 12.34
N PRO A 50 -12.35 -8.49 11.69
CA PRO A 50 -13.35 -7.44 11.86
C PRO A 50 -14.67 -7.81 11.18
N GLU A 51 -15.78 -7.27 11.69
CA GLU A 51 -17.07 -7.40 11.03
C GLU A 51 -17.08 -6.67 9.69
N ARG A 52 -17.57 -7.32 8.63
CA ARG A 52 -17.49 -6.79 7.25
C ARG A 52 -18.29 -5.51 7.07
N SER A 53 -19.30 -5.33 7.91
CA SER A 53 -20.16 -4.16 8.00
C SER A 53 -19.98 -3.41 9.33
N ALA A 54 -18.88 -3.65 10.06
CA ALA A 54 -18.61 -2.90 11.27
C ALA A 54 -18.64 -1.40 10.95
N ASP A 55 -19.38 -0.63 11.72
CA ASP A 55 -19.29 0.82 11.69
C ASP A 55 -17.93 1.22 12.26
N VAL A 56 -16.98 1.32 11.35
CA VAL A 56 -15.61 1.79 11.57
C VAL A 56 -15.48 3.26 11.21
N SER A 57 -16.60 3.97 11.00
CA SER A 57 -16.61 5.33 10.47
C SER A 57 -15.80 6.30 11.34
N GLU A 58 -15.79 6.11 12.66
CA GLU A 58 -15.02 6.96 13.58
C GLU A 58 -13.51 6.72 13.46
N ALA A 59 -13.05 5.46 13.45
CA ALA A 59 -11.63 5.13 13.26
C ALA A 59 -11.14 5.48 11.85
N ARG A 60 -12.03 5.31 10.86
CA ARG A 60 -11.84 5.72 9.47
C ARG A 60 -11.72 7.24 9.36
N ALA A 61 -12.67 8.00 9.88
CA ALA A 61 -12.66 9.46 9.85
C ALA A 61 -11.41 9.99 10.55
N ALA A 62 -11.08 9.48 11.72
CA ALA A 62 -9.85 9.85 12.43
C ALA A 62 -8.57 9.56 11.60
N ALA A 63 -8.52 8.45 10.87
CA ALA A 63 -7.38 8.13 10.00
C ALA A 63 -7.31 9.03 8.76
N VAL A 64 -8.44 9.29 8.09
CA VAL A 64 -8.54 10.19 6.94
C VAL A 64 -8.23 11.64 7.34
N ASP A 65 -8.76 12.12 8.47
CA ASP A 65 -8.49 13.46 9.00
C ASP A 65 -7.03 13.62 9.41
N SER A 66 -6.41 12.55 9.95
CA SER A 66 -4.97 12.49 10.22
C SER A 66 -4.17 12.73 8.95
N TRP A 67 -4.52 12.06 7.85
CA TRP A 67 -3.85 12.26 6.56
C TRP A 67 -4.11 13.65 6.00
N ARG A 68 -5.35 14.14 6.08
CA ARG A 68 -5.71 15.49 5.63
C ARG A 68 -4.84 16.56 6.28
N ALA A 69 -4.65 16.49 7.61
CA ALA A 69 -3.81 17.43 8.33
C ALA A 69 -2.34 17.42 7.84
N VAL A 70 -1.79 16.24 7.55
CA VAL A 70 -0.43 16.09 7.02
C VAL A 70 -0.30 16.70 5.62
N PHE A 71 -1.27 16.46 4.74
CA PHE A 71 -1.24 16.96 3.37
C PHE A 71 -1.53 18.46 3.27
N ASP A 72 -2.47 18.98 4.05
CA ASP A 72 -2.75 20.43 4.10
C ASP A 72 -1.48 21.23 4.44
N GLU A 73 -0.68 20.70 5.37
CA GLU A 73 0.59 21.30 5.76
C GLU A 73 1.67 21.11 4.69
N THR A 74 1.81 19.90 4.14
CA THR A 74 2.82 19.61 3.11
C THR A 74 2.58 20.43 1.85
N TYR A 75 1.34 20.46 1.35
CA TYR A 75 0.98 21.24 0.17
C TYR A 75 0.95 22.75 0.46
N GLY A 76 0.56 23.17 1.66
CA GLY A 76 0.64 24.57 2.06
C GLY A 76 2.07 25.13 2.04
N SER A 77 3.09 24.27 2.19
CA SER A 77 4.49 24.68 2.11
C SER A 77 4.99 24.99 0.70
N ILE A 78 4.30 24.50 -0.34
CA ILE A 78 4.65 24.72 -1.76
C ILE A 78 4.35 26.17 -2.17
N GLY A 79 3.33 26.79 -1.56
CA GLY A 79 2.94 28.17 -1.85
C GLY A 79 2.52 28.34 -3.32
N ASP A 80 3.08 29.36 -3.99
CA ASP A 80 2.75 29.69 -5.39
C ASP A 80 3.71 29.02 -6.42
N ASP A 81 4.60 28.11 -5.99
CA ASP A 81 5.51 27.40 -6.90
C ASP A 81 4.82 26.18 -7.54
N LEU A 82 4.28 26.38 -8.74
CA LEU A 82 3.55 25.35 -9.50
C LEU A 82 4.47 24.49 -10.38
N THR A 83 5.79 24.55 -10.18
CA THR A 83 6.73 23.77 -10.99
C THR A 83 6.66 22.27 -10.67
N PRO A 84 6.93 21.38 -11.63
CA PRO A 84 7.03 19.94 -11.35
C PRO A 84 8.03 19.61 -10.23
N ALA A 85 9.13 20.36 -10.15
CA ALA A 85 10.11 20.19 -9.08
C ALA A 85 9.51 20.46 -7.69
N ALA A 86 8.79 21.57 -7.54
CA ALA A 86 8.11 21.92 -6.30
C ALA A 86 7.04 20.88 -5.92
N ALA A 87 6.25 20.42 -6.90
CA ALA A 87 5.23 19.38 -6.72
C ALA A 87 5.80 18.01 -6.30
N THR A 88 7.09 17.76 -6.53
CA THR A 88 7.80 16.53 -6.08
C THR A 88 8.64 16.74 -4.82
N THR A 89 8.58 17.93 -4.20
CA THR A 89 9.33 18.22 -2.98
C THR A 89 8.81 17.37 -1.83
N GLY A 90 9.73 16.77 -1.07
CA GLY A 90 9.41 15.90 0.07
C GLY A 90 9.38 14.40 -0.25
N TRP A 91 9.46 14.02 -1.52
CA TRP A 91 9.63 12.63 -1.94
C TRP A 91 11.08 12.19 -1.77
N ASN A 92 11.30 11.29 -0.82
CA ASN A 92 12.61 10.70 -0.55
C ASN A 92 12.66 9.26 -1.03
N ASP A 93 13.83 8.84 -1.50
CA ASP A 93 14.12 7.46 -1.86
C ASP A 93 14.26 6.64 -0.57
N SER A 94 13.41 5.63 -0.40
CA SER A 94 13.35 4.80 0.80
C SER A 94 14.65 4.07 1.12
N PHE A 95 15.52 3.83 0.15
CA PHE A 95 16.79 3.10 0.32
C PHE A 95 17.95 4.02 0.71
N THR A 96 17.91 5.28 0.29
CA THR A 96 18.99 6.25 0.56
C THR A 96 18.62 7.31 1.60
N GLY A 97 17.33 7.49 1.89
CA GLY A 97 16.78 8.55 2.74
C GLY A 97 16.92 9.97 2.17
N LYS A 98 17.36 10.10 0.91
CA LYS A 98 17.61 11.39 0.23
C LYS A 98 16.47 11.72 -0.73
N PRO A 99 16.29 13.01 -1.12
CA PRO A 99 15.32 13.38 -2.15
C PRO A 99 15.51 12.57 -3.44
N ILE A 100 14.41 12.08 -4.01
CA ILE A 100 14.43 11.37 -5.29
C ILE A 100 14.92 12.32 -6.39
N ALA A 101 15.78 11.85 -7.28
CA ALA A 101 16.33 12.71 -8.33
C ALA A 101 15.21 13.16 -9.29
N PRO A 102 15.22 14.41 -9.79
CA PRO A 102 14.17 14.92 -10.67
C PRO A 102 13.93 14.07 -11.92
N ALA A 103 14.98 13.47 -12.49
CA ALA A 103 14.85 12.57 -13.64
C ALA A 103 14.10 11.27 -13.31
N GLN A 104 14.27 10.73 -12.09
CA GLN A 104 13.55 9.54 -11.64
C GLN A 104 12.08 9.86 -11.36
N MET A 105 11.78 11.05 -10.80
CA MET A 105 10.40 11.53 -10.66
C MET A 105 9.74 11.80 -12.03
N ALA A 106 10.47 12.34 -12.99
CA ALA A 106 9.96 12.52 -14.35
C ALA A 106 9.64 11.17 -15.01
N GLU A 107 10.54 10.17 -14.91
CA GLU A 107 10.27 8.80 -15.37
C GLU A 107 9.00 8.22 -14.73
N TRP A 108 8.83 8.43 -13.41
CA TRP A 108 7.63 8.02 -12.67
C TRP A 108 6.34 8.66 -13.22
N VAL A 109 6.35 9.97 -13.48
CA VAL A 109 5.20 10.69 -14.07
C VAL A 109 4.94 10.18 -15.49
N ASP A 110 5.97 10.17 -16.34
CA ASP A 110 5.85 9.89 -17.77
C ASP A 110 5.31 8.48 -18.02
N THR A 111 5.75 7.50 -17.24
CA THR A 111 5.27 6.11 -17.36
C THR A 111 3.80 5.97 -16.93
N THR A 112 3.36 6.68 -15.88
CA THR A 112 1.93 6.72 -15.49
C THR A 112 1.08 7.42 -16.53
N VAL A 113 1.52 8.59 -17.01
CA VAL A 113 0.84 9.35 -18.07
C VAL A 113 0.70 8.52 -19.33
N ALA A 114 1.75 7.82 -19.75
CA ALA A 114 1.73 6.96 -20.93
C ALA A 114 0.71 5.81 -20.77
N ARG A 115 0.60 5.23 -19.57
CA ARG A 115 -0.37 4.17 -19.27
C ARG A 115 -1.81 4.68 -19.38
N ILE A 116 -2.10 5.86 -18.83
CA ILE A 116 -3.43 6.48 -18.91
C ILE A 116 -3.75 6.88 -20.35
N ALA A 117 -2.80 7.50 -21.04
CA ALA A 117 -2.96 7.92 -22.44
C ALA A 117 -3.19 6.74 -23.40
N ALA A 118 -2.63 5.56 -23.12
CA ALA A 118 -2.86 4.34 -23.89
C ALA A 118 -4.32 3.86 -23.87
N LEU A 119 -5.13 4.30 -22.88
CA LEU A 119 -6.57 4.06 -22.82
C LEU A 119 -7.39 5.05 -23.69
N ALA A 120 -6.72 6.02 -24.31
CA ALA A 120 -7.30 7.07 -25.16
C ALA A 120 -8.54 7.77 -24.54
N PRO A 121 -8.46 8.26 -23.27
CA PRO A 121 -9.60 8.87 -22.61
C PRO A 121 -10.00 10.22 -23.21
N LYS A 122 -11.30 10.54 -23.13
CA LYS A 122 -11.86 11.86 -23.41
C LYS A 122 -12.38 12.55 -22.15
N ARG A 123 -12.82 11.78 -21.15
CA ARG A 123 -13.35 12.24 -19.87
C ARG A 123 -12.63 11.50 -18.75
N VAL A 124 -11.84 12.24 -17.97
CA VAL A 124 -11.05 11.71 -16.86
C VAL A 124 -11.56 12.29 -15.54
N LEU A 125 -11.68 11.44 -14.53
CA LEU A 125 -11.81 11.83 -13.13
C LEU A 125 -10.57 11.33 -12.39
N GLU A 126 -9.83 12.23 -11.76
CA GLU A 126 -8.71 11.91 -10.88
C GLU A 126 -9.13 12.13 -9.42
N ILE A 127 -8.94 11.10 -8.60
CA ILE A 127 -9.23 11.09 -7.17
C ILE A 127 -7.91 11.16 -6.41
N GLY A 128 -7.75 12.21 -5.58
CA GLY A 128 -6.49 12.50 -4.90
C GLY A 128 -5.46 13.08 -5.87
N ALA A 129 -5.84 14.12 -6.61
CA ALA A 129 -4.99 14.75 -7.63
C ALA A 129 -3.77 15.50 -7.03
N GLY A 130 -3.77 15.75 -5.72
CA GLY A 130 -2.70 16.47 -5.02
C GLY A 130 -2.44 17.82 -5.69
N THR A 131 -1.18 18.07 -6.05
CA THR A 131 -0.74 19.32 -6.69
C THR A 131 -0.82 19.28 -8.22
N GLY A 132 -1.39 18.23 -8.81
CA GLY A 132 -1.64 18.15 -10.26
C GLY A 132 -0.48 17.62 -11.10
N LEU A 133 0.32 16.69 -10.56
CA LEU A 133 1.43 16.05 -11.29
C LEU A 133 0.97 15.34 -12.58
N LEU A 134 -0.18 14.66 -12.55
CA LEU A 134 -0.77 14.04 -13.74
C LEU A 134 -1.64 15.04 -14.54
N VAL A 135 -2.31 15.96 -13.84
CA VAL A 135 -3.16 17.00 -14.45
C VAL A 135 -2.39 17.75 -15.53
N ARG A 136 -1.21 18.30 -15.22
CA ARG A 136 -0.44 19.11 -16.16
C ARG A 136 -0.14 18.40 -17.49
N PRO A 137 0.54 17.23 -17.53
CA PRO A 137 0.84 16.55 -18.80
C PRO A 137 -0.42 16.04 -19.52
N LEU A 138 -1.42 15.51 -18.80
CA LEU A 138 -2.63 14.97 -19.43
C LEU A 138 -3.51 16.07 -20.03
N VAL A 139 -3.73 17.17 -19.31
CA VAL A 139 -4.49 18.34 -19.78
C VAL A 139 -3.78 19.03 -20.95
N SER A 140 -2.44 19.14 -20.88
CA SER A 140 -1.64 19.78 -21.93
C SER A 140 -1.57 18.96 -23.23
N SER A 141 -1.88 17.66 -23.18
CA SER A 141 -1.89 16.81 -24.38
C SER A 141 -2.91 17.25 -25.44
N GLY A 142 -3.97 17.97 -25.03
CA GLY A 142 -5.08 18.38 -25.90
C GLY A 142 -5.94 17.22 -26.40
N THR A 143 -5.74 16.00 -25.90
CA THR A 143 -6.47 14.81 -26.33
C THR A 143 -7.72 14.53 -25.49
N ILE A 144 -7.80 15.13 -24.30
CA ILE A 144 -8.86 14.98 -23.31
C ILE A 144 -9.83 16.16 -23.43
N ASP A 145 -11.13 15.89 -23.44
CA ASP A 145 -12.16 16.91 -23.56
C ASP A 145 -12.52 17.49 -22.18
N THR A 146 -12.59 16.64 -21.15
CA THR A 146 -12.90 17.02 -19.77
C THR A 146 -12.02 16.28 -18.78
N TYR A 147 -11.42 17.02 -17.85
CA TYR A 147 -10.62 16.50 -16.76
C TYR A 147 -11.18 17.02 -15.44
N VAL A 148 -11.55 16.14 -14.52
CA VAL A 148 -12.01 16.50 -13.18
C VAL A 148 -10.94 16.05 -12.19
N ALA A 149 -10.35 17.00 -11.46
CA ALA A 149 -9.37 16.74 -10.42
C ALA A 149 -10.04 16.95 -9.05
N THR A 150 -10.00 15.91 -8.21
CA THR A 150 -10.56 15.98 -6.85
C THR A 150 -9.49 15.73 -5.81
N ASP A 151 -9.59 16.45 -4.68
CA ASP A 151 -8.72 16.25 -3.53
C ASP A 151 -9.45 16.65 -2.24
N PHE A 152 -9.14 16.00 -1.13
CA PHE A 152 -9.70 16.32 0.19
C PHE A 152 -8.97 17.46 0.91
N SER A 153 -7.80 17.88 0.41
CA SER A 153 -6.96 18.93 0.99
C SER A 153 -7.31 20.28 0.38
N ALA A 154 -7.72 21.24 1.22
CA ALA A 154 -8.00 22.60 0.75
C ALA A 154 -6.76 23.29 0.16
N SER A 155 -5.57 22.95 0.68
CA SER A 155 -4.29 23.40 0.12
C SER A 155 -4.06 22.85 -1.29
N ALA A 156 -4.32 21.55 -1.51
CA ALA A 156 -4.24 20.95 -2.85
C ALA A 156 -5.22 21.59 -3.83
N ILE A 157 -6.47 21.82 -3.40
CA ILE A 157 -7.49 22.50 -4.22
C ILE A 157 -7.03 23.90 -4.65
N THR A 158 -6.42 24.66 -3.74
CA THR A 158 -5.88 25.99 -4.06
C THR A 158 -4.80 25.91 -5.15
N VAL A 159 -3.87 24.96 -5.03
CA VAL A 159 -2.80 24.73 -6.03
C VAL A 159 -3.38 24.29 -7.37
N LEU A 160 -4.38 23.39 -7.36
CA LEU A 160 -5.05 22.91 -8.57
C LEU A 160 -5.82 24.02 -9.29
N ASP A 161 -6.46 24.94 -8.56
CA ASP A 161 -7.13 26.10 -9.14
C ASP A 161 -6.13 27.05 -9.82
N GLN A 162 -4.99 27.32 -9.18
CA GLN A 162 -3.91 28.11 -9.79
C GLN A 162 -3.34 27.43 -11.03
N LEU A 163 -3.12 26.11 -10.98
CA LEU A 163 -2.69 25.31 -12.13
C LEU A 163 -3.73 25.36 -13.27
N ALA A 164 -5.01 25.30 -12.94
CA ALA A 164 -6.08 25.38 -13.92
C ALA A 164 -6.09 26.75 -14.62
N ASP A 165 -5.87 27.84 -13.89
CA ASP A 165 -5.68 29.16 -14.47
C ASP A 165 -4.45 29.21 -15.39
N GLU A 166 -3.30 28.71 -14.95
CA GLU A 166 -2.08 28.68 -15.76
C GLU A 166 -2.30 27.95 -17.09
N LEU A 167 -2.88 26.74 -17.04
CA LEU A 167 -3.13 25.92 -18.22
C LEU A 167 -4.15 26.56 -19.17
N ARG A 168 -5.18 27.22 -18.64
CA ARG A 168 -6.14 28.01 -19.44
C ARG A 168 -5.43 29.16 -20.17
N HIS A 169 -4.57 29.91 -19.49
CA HIS A 169 -3.80 31.00 -20.10
C HIS A 169 -2.78 30.49 -21.13
N ALA A 170 -2.24 29.29 -20.93
CA ALA A 170 -1.37 28.61 -21.90
C ALA A 170 -2.13 28.05 -23.12
N GLY A 171 -3.45 28.16 -23.16
CA GLY A 171 -4.28 27.75 -24.30
C GLY A 171 -4.75 26.30 -24.27
N ALA A 172 -4.77 25.65 -23.09
CA ALA A 172 -5.33 24.31 -22.96
C ALA A 172 -6.80 24.27 -23.39
N THR A 173 -7.16 23.31 -24.24
CA THR A 173 -8.53 23.13 -24.77
C THR A 173 -9.40 22.26 -23.87
N THR A 174 -8.78 21.48 -22.99
CA THR A 174 -9.42 20.57 -22.04
C THR A 174 -10.22 21.36 -21.01
N LYS A 175 -11.47 20.96 -20.76
CA LYS A 175 -12.25 21.50 -19.64
C LYS A 175 -11.74 20.90 -18.32
N LEU A 176 -10.92 21.65 -17.58
CA LEU A 176 -10.47 21.29 -16.24
C LEU A 176 -11.46 21.78 -15.17
N VAL A 177 -11.92 20.86 -14.32
CA VAL A 177 -12.78 21.12 -13.15
C VAL A 177 -12.03 20.66 -11.91
N VAL A 178 -11.99 21.49 -10.88
CA VAL A 178 -11.37 21.21 -9.59
C VAL A 178 -12.48 21.15 -8.53
N ALA A 179 -12.46 20.15 -7.65
CA ALA A 179 -13.45 20.04 -6.59
C ALA A 179 -12.89 19.36 -5.33
N GLU A 180 -13.28 19.87 -4.17
CA GLU A 180 -12.96 19.24 -2.89
C GLU A 180 -13.84 17.99 -2.68
N ALA A 181 -13.21 16.83 -2.57
CA ALA A 181 -13.90 15.58 -2.26
C ALA A 181 -12.94 14.53 -1.69
N ASP A 182 -13.43 13.69 -0.78
CA ASP A 182 -12.72 12.47 -0.42
C ASP A 182 -12.94 11.36 -1.45
N ALA A 183 -12.19 10.26 -1.34
CA ALA A 183 -12.22 9.21 -2.35
C ALA A 183 -13.58 8.50 -2.50
N VAL A 184 -14.41 8.48 -1.46
CA VAL A 184 -15.74 7.83 -1.53
C VAL A 184 -16.84 8.78 -2.00
N ASP A 185 -16.65 10.08 -1.80
CA ASP A 185 -17.59 11.13 -2.17
C ASP A 185 -17.20 11.84 -3.49
N ALA A 186 -16.03 11.53 -4.06
CA ALA A 186 -15.55 12.08 -5.34
C ALA A 186 -16.52 11.89 -6.50
N THR A 187 -17.48 10.98 -6.36
CA THR A 187 -18.53 10.75 -7.36
C THR A 187 -19.76 11.64 -7.21
N ARG A 188 -19.89 12.38 -6.10
CA ARG A 188 -20.94 13.40 -5.92
C ARG A 188 -20.73 14.63 -6.81
N VAL A 189 -19.49 14.84 -7.26
CA VAL A 189 -19.11 15.91 -8.19
C VAL A 189 -19.03 15.45 -9.65
N ALA A 190 -19.38 14.18 -9.90
CA ALA A 190 -19.34 13.52 -11.20
C ALA A 190 -20.75 13.40 -11.82
N ASP A 191 -20.86 13.60 -13.13
CA ASP A 191 -22.11 13.49 -13.89
C ASP A 191 -22.39 12.06 -14.44
N GLY A 192 -21.55 11.08 -14.08
CA GLY A 192 -21.82 9.65 -14.26
C GLY A 192 -21.34 9.00 -15.56
N GLU A 193 -20.50 9.65 -16.38
CA GLU A 193 -20.03 9.09 -17.65
C GLU A 193 -18.53 9.36 -17.91
N TYR A 194 -17.64 8.76 -17.12
CA TYR A 194 -16.19 8.88 -17.30
C TYR A 194 -15.61 7.71 -18.10
N ASP A 195 -14.66 8.01 -18.98
CA ASP A 195 -13.89 6.98 -19.70
C ASP A 195 -12.91 6.30 -18.76
N VAL A 196 -12.24 7.11 -17.93
CA VAL A 196 -11.20 6.67 -17.02
C VAL A 196 -11.36 7.39 -15.69
N VAL A 197 -11.42 6.61 -14.61
CA VAL A 197 -11.24 7.11 -13.23
C VAL A 197 -9.84 6.71 -12.76
N VAL A 198 -9.09 7.66 -12.20
CA VAL A 198 -7.69 7.48 -11.78
C VAL A 198 -7.58 7.63 -10.26
N LEU A 199 -6.97 6.65 -9.61
CA LEU A 199 -6.49 6.71 -8.23
C LEU A 199 -4.98 6.42 -8.27
N ASN A 200 -4.15 7.44 -8.45
CA ASN A 200 -2.70 7.26 -8.58
C ASN A 200 -1.98 7.73 -7.31
N SER A 201 -1.25 6.81 -6.66
CA SER A 201 -0.48 7.07 -5.43
C SER A 201 -1.32 7.67 -4.28
N VAL A 202 -2.59 7.28 -4.19
CA VAL A 202 -3.53 7.69 -3.12
C VAL A 202 -3.93 6.53 -2.21
N VAL A 203 -3.95 5.31 -2.75
CA VAL A 203 -4.46 4.11 -2.05
C VAL A 203 -3.65 3.79 -0.80
N GLN A 204 -2.35 4.10 -0.79
CA GLN A 204 -1.50 3.86 0.38
C GLN A 204 -1.97 4.67 1.62
N TYR A 205 -2.72 5.77 1.43
CA TYR A 205 -3.24 6.56 2.54
C TYR A 205 -4.62 6.08 3.03
N PHE A 206 -5.18 5.05 2.40
CA PHE A 206 -6.47 4.50 2.82
C PHE A 206 -6.34 3.71 4.12
N PRO A 207 -7.36 3.77 4.99
CA PRO A 207 -7.31 3.13 6.29
C PRO A 207 -7.48 1.61 6.24
N SER A 208 -7.90 1.02 5.11
CA SER A 208 -8.09 -0.43 4.96
C SER A 208 -8.40 -0.85 3.52
N LEU A 209 -8.36 -2.15 3.25
CA LEU A 209 -8.90 -2.75 2.02
C LEU A 209 -10.43 -2.59 1.92
N HIS A 210 -11.15 -2.52 3.05
CA HIS A 210 -12.57 -2.18 3.04
C HIS A 210 -12.81 -0.77 2.47
N TYR A 211 -12.07 0.25 2.94
CA TYR A 211 -12.18 1.60 2.40
C TYR A 211 -11.81 1.65 0.91
N LEU A 212 -10.77 0.91 0.51
CA LEU A 212 -10.42 0.76 -0.91
C LEU A 212 -11.60 0.15 -1.71
N THR A 213 -12.32 -0.82 -1.13
CA THR A 213 -13.50 -1.42 -1.78
C THR A 213 -14.61 -0.38 -1.95
N GLU A 214 -14.92 0.43 -0.93
CA GLU A 214 -15.90 1.51 -1.03
C GLU A 214 -15.51 2.56 -2.07
N ALA A 215 -14.23 2.97 -2.10
CA ALA A 215 -13.72 3.91 -3.09
C ALA A 215 -13.79 3.33 -4.52
N LEU A 216 -13.53 2.03 -4.68
CA LEU A 216 -13.70 1.33 -5.96
C LEU A 216 -15.17 1.23 -6.37
N ASP A 217 -16.07 0.92 -5.45
CA ASP A 217 -17.51 0.88 -5.73
C ASP A 217 -18.02 2.25 -6.19
N ALA A 218 -17.57 3.33 -5.52
CA ALA A 218 -17.83 4.69 -5.96
C ALA A 218 -17.27 4.93 -7.36
N ALA A 219 -15.98 4.68 -7.61
CA ALA A 219 -15.36 4.86 -8.92
C ALA A 219 -16.10 4.09 -10.03
N LEU A 220 -16.45 2.82 -9.78
CA LEU A 220 -17.20 1.99 -10.72
C LEU A 220 -18.58 2.60 -11.04
N ALA A 221 -19.25 3.22 -10.06
CA ALA A 221 -20.58 3.81 -10.26
C ALA A 221 -20.59 4.96 -11.30
N VAL A 222 -19.46 5.63 -11.55
CA VAL A 222 -19.36 6.76 -12.49
C VAL A 222 -18.60 6.45 -13.78
N VAL A 223 -17.94 5.29 -13.86
CA VAL A 223 -17.31 4.82 -15.10
C VAL A 223 -18.38 4.31 -16.05
N ARG A 224 -18.36 4.79 -17.29
CA ARG A 224 -19.29 4.32 -18.33
C ARG A 224 -18.96 2.89 -18.76
N PRO A 225 -19.93 2.13 -19.30
CA PRO A 225 -19.63 0.85 -19.94
C PRO A 225 -18.57 0.98 -21.03
N GLY A 226 -17.56 0.10 -21.01
CA GLY A 226 -16.38 0.15 -21.87
C GLY A 226 -15.25 1.06 -21.35
N GLY A 227 -15.41 1.67 -20.17
CA GLY A 227 -14.39 2.50 -19.51
C GLY A 227 -13.47 1.72 -18.56
N HIS A 228 -12.65 2.46 -17.81
CA HIS A 228 -11.60 1.90 -16.97
C HIS A 228 -11.46 2.59 -15.62
N VAL A 229 -11.02 1.85 -14.59
CA VAL A 229 -10.45 2.41 -13.37
C VAL A 229 -8.96 2.09 -13.34
N VAL A 230 -8.12 3.12 -13.20
CA VAL A 230 -6.66 3.00 -13.09
C VAL A 230 -6.26 3.20 -11.64
N LEU A 231 -5.64 2.18 -11.05
CA LEU A 231 -4.99 2.25 -9.75
C LEU A 231 -3.49 2.31 -10.00
N GLY A 232 -2.89 3.49 -9.81
CA GLY A 232 -1.48 3.70 -10.06
C GLY A 232 -0.66 3.66 -8.78
N ASP A 233 0.58 3.20 -8.88
CA ASP A 233 1.60 3.31 -7.83
C ASP A 233 1.25 2.58 -6.52
N LEU A 234 0.64 1.41 -6.64
CA LEU A 234 0.24 0.58 -5.50
C LEU A 234 1.45 -0.11 -4.86
N ARG A 235 1.55 -0.06 -3.54
CA ARG A 235 2.56 -0.81 -2.77
C ARG A 235 2.25 -2.31 -2.79
N ASN A 236 3.21 -3.14 -3.18
CA ASN A 236 3.02 -4.59 -3.31
C ASN A 236 3.25 -5.32 -1.97
N GLU A 237 2.15 -5.77 -1.37
CA GLU A 237 2.17 -6.53 -0.12
C GLU A 237 2.91 -7.87 -0.22
N ALA A 238 2.83 -8.57 -1.36
CA ALA A 238 3.43 -9.89 -1.56
C ALA A 238 4.96 -9.89 -1.45
N VAL A 239 5.60 -8.73 -1.70
CA VAL A 239 7.07 -8.56 -1.66
C VAL A 239 7.52 -7.56 -0.59
N ALA A 240 6.64 -7.19 0.34
CA ALA A 240 6.93 -6.16 1.34
C ALA A 240 8.10 -6.54 2.26
N ASP A 241 8.23 -7.81 2.65
CA ASP A 241 9.37 -8.25 3.47
C ASP A 241 10.71 -8.08 2.75
N ALA A 242 10.73 -8.25 1.41
CA ALA A 242 11.91 -7.98 0.60
C ALA A 242 12.24 -6.49 0.50
N PHE A 243 11.21 -5.64 0.41
CA PHE A 243 11.38 -4.19 0.46
C PHE A 243 12.05 -3.73 1.75
N PHE A 244 11.52 -4.13 2.91
CA PHE A 244 12.09 -3.72 4.21
C PHE A 244 13.48 -4.30 4.43
N ALA A 245 13.73 -5.53 3.99
CA ALA A 245 15.06 -6.11 4.08
C ALA A 245 16.10 -5.32 3.27
N LEU A 246 15.79 -5.00 2.01
CA LEU A 246 16.69 -4.18 1.17
C LEU A 246 16.91 -2.79 1.78
N LYS A 247 15.83 -2.14 2.25
CA LYS A 247 15.89 -0.84 2.92
C LYS A 247 16.89 -0.82 4.07
N HIS A 248 16.79 -1.78 5.00
CA HIS A 248 17.68 -1.79 6.16
C HIS A 248 19.12 -2.16 5.83
N GLU A 249 19.35 -3.04 4.85
CA GLU A 249 20.72 -3.36 4.40
C GLU A 249 21.39 -2.13 3.75
N LEU A 250 20.69 -1.43 2.86
CA LEU A 250 21.25 -0.28 2.14
C LEU A 250 21.45 0.95 3.04
N ARG A 251 20.61 1.14 4.07
CA ARG A 251 20.78 2.24 5.03
C ARG A 251 21.86 1.95 6.07
N SER A 252 22.14 0.68 6.41
CA SER A 252 23.17 0.28 7.37
C SER A 252 23.07 1.00 8.73
N GLU A 253 21.87 1.04 9.32
CA GLU A 253 21.59 1.83 10.55
C GLU A 253 21.24 1.00 11.80
N ALA A 254 21.07 -0.32 11.72
CA ALA A 254 20.57 -1.12 12.84
C ALA A 254 21.57 -2.21 13.29
N ASP A 255 21.80 -2.29 14.60
CA ASP A 255 22.60 -3.36 15.23
C ASP A 255 21.93 -4.74 15.06
N ASP A 256 20.59 -4.79 15.04
CA ASP A 256 19.78 -5.95 14.67
C ASP A 256 18.81 -5.60 13.52
N VAL A 257 19.24 -5.92 12.29
CA VAL A 257 18.44 -5.68 11.08
C VAL A 257 17.13 -6.46 11.08
N ARG A 258 17.08 -7.66 11.68
CA ARG A 258 15.85 -8.47 11.71
C ARG A 258 14.81 -7.84 12.62
N GLU A 259 15.23 -7.30 13.76
CA GLU A 259 14.34 -6.56 14.65
C GLU A 259 13.85 -5.27 13.99
N ALA A 260 14.75 -4.53 13.33
CA ALA A 260 14.39 -3.31 12.60
C ALA A 260 13.38 -3.55 11.47
N ILE A 261 13.57 -4.60 10.65
CA ILE A 261 12.60 -5.02 9.62
C ILE A 261 11.22 -5.27 10.25
N ARG A 262 11.16 -6.02 11.37
CA ARG A 262 9.89 -6.27 12.06
C ARG A 262 9.29 -4.99 12.61
N HIS A 263 10.11 -4.10 13.16
CA HIS A 263 9.65 -2.83 13.70
C HIS A 263 8.99 -1.99 12.60
N ASP A 264 9.72 -1.71 11.51
CA ASP A 264 9.23 -0.90 10.40
C ASP A 264 7.98 -1.52 9.76
N ARG A 265 8.01 -2.84 9.50
CA ARG A 265 6.85 -3.56 8.94
C ARG A 265 5.59 -3.44 9.81
N ASN A 266 5.77 -3.38 11.14
CA ASN A 266 4.67 -3.25 12.09
C ASN A 266 4.21 -1.81 12.33
N HIS A 267 5.01 -0.81 11.95
CA HIS A 267 4.74 0.62 12.16
C HIS A 267 4.47 1.38 10.86
N ASP A 268 4.54 0.69 9.72
CA ASP A 268 4.21 1.21 8.41
C ASP A 268 2.76 1.71 8.37
N GLY A 269 2.61 3.02 8.23
CA GLY A 269 1.33 3.70 8.30
C GLY A 269 0.53 3.64 7.01
N GLU A 270 1.09 3.10 5.93
CA GLU A 270 0.45 3.09 4.63
C GLU A 270 -0.06 1.69 4.24
N LEU A 271 -1.15 1.67 3.49
CA LEU A 271 -1.78 0.45 2.99
C LEU A 271 -0.96 -0.14 1.83
N SER A 272 -0.60 -1.41 1.98
CA SER A 272 -0.07 -2.25 0.90
C SER A 272 -1.15 -3.21 0.40
N VAL A 273 -1.20 -3.43 -0.91
CA VAL A 273 -2.25 -4.24 -1.56
C VAL A 273 -1.61 -5.41 -2.27
N ASP A 274 -2.02 -6.62 -1.91
CA ASP A 274 -1.59 -7.82 -2.60
C ASP A 274 -2.17 -7.84 -4.03
N PRO A 275 -1.36 -8.02 -5.10
CA PRO A 275 -1.83 -8.18 -6.47
C PRO A 275 -2.98 -9.19 -6.62
N ALA A 276 -2.95 -10.27 -5.84
CA ALA A 276 -3.92 -11.33 -5.90
C ALA A 276 -5.32 -10.88 -5.38
N TRP A 277 -5.35 -9.88 -4.49
CA TRP A 277 -6.60 -9.22 -4.08
C TRP A 277 -7.29 -8.54 -5.26
N LEU A 278 -6.52 -7.79 -6.06
CA LEU A 278 -7.03 -7.11 -7.25
C LEU A 278 -7.37 -8.10 -8.37
N ALA A 279 -6.61 -9.18 -8.52
CA ALA A 279 -6.92 -10.24 -9.50
C ALA A 279 -8.30 -10.86 -9.24
N ALA A 280 -8.73 -10.93 -7.97
CA ALA A 280 -10.05 -11.40 -7.56
C ALA A 280 -11.18 -10.36 -7.73
N ALA A 281 -10.91 -9.13 -8.20
CA ALA A 281 -11.94 -8.09 -8.34
C ALA A 281 -13.13 -8.49 -9.24
N PRO A 282 -12.98 -9.22 -10.37
CA PRO A 282 -14.12 -9.65 -11.19
C PRO A 282 -15.12 -10.55 -10.44
N ALA A 283 -14.66 -11.29 -9.43
CA ALA A 283 -15.53 -12.11 -8.58
C ALA A 283 -16.30 -11.26 -7.55
N ARG A 284 -15.73 -10.12 -7.14
CA ARG A 284 -16.29 -9.21 -6.12
C ARG A 284 -17.19 -8.12 -6.71
N ALA A 285 -16.91 -7.66 -7.92
CA ALA A 285 -17.58 -6.55 -8.59
C ALA A 285 -18.04 -6.95 -10.01
N PRO A 286 -19.33 -7.24 -10.24
CA PRO A 286 -19.84 -7.79 -11.51
C PRO A 286 -19.58 -6.95 -12.76
N ARG A 287 -19.40 -5.64 -12.63
CA ARG A 287 -19.08 -4.75 -13.76
C ARG A 287 -17.62 -4.84 -14.19
N VAL A 288 -16.73 -5.37 -13.36
CA VAL A 288 -15.32 -5.54 -13.70
C VAL A 288 -15.18 -6.81 -14.53
N THR A 289 -14.96 -6.67 -15.84
CA THR A 289 -14.83 -7.82 -16.75
C THR A 289 -13.42 -8.38 -16.78
N ARG A 290 -12.42 -7.55 -16.47
CA ARG A 290 -11.01 -7.93 -16.45
C ARG A 290 -10.18 -6.98 -15.58
N VAL A 291 -9.08 -7.50 -15.04
CA VAL A 291 -8.05 -6.70 -14.38
C VAL A 291 -6.70 -6.96 -15.05
N GLU A 292 -5.97 -5.90 -15.35
CA GLU A 292 -4.56 -5.95 -15.71
C GLU A 292 -3.74 -5.47 -14.53
N ILE A 293 -2.75 -6.24 -14.10
CA ILE A 293 -1.88 -5.94 -12.97
C ILE A 293 -0.45 -6.07 -13.45
N ALA A 294 0.29 -4.98 -13.54
CA ALA A 294 1.63 -4.99 -14.10
C ALA A 294 2.61 -4.26 -13.18
N PRO A 295 3.87 -4.76 -13.06
CA PRO A 295 4.92 -3.97 -12.43
C PRO A 295 5.07 -2.63 -13.14
N ARG A 296 5.56 -1.63 -12.43
CA ARG A 296 5.76 -0.31 -13.04
C ARG A 296 6.89 -0.33 -14.06
N ARG A 297 6.75 0.45 -15.13
CA ARG A 297 7.85 0.67 -16.08
C ARG A 297 8.91 1.59 -15.48
N GLY A 298 10.10 1.56 -16.05
CA GLY A 298 11.22 2.41 -15.64
C GLY A 298 12.51 1.64 -15.42
N GLU A 299 13.63 2.35 -15.43
CA GLU A 299 14.99 1.83 -15.20
C GLU A 299 15.58 2.29 -13.87
N SER A 300 14.94 3.24 -13.18
CA SER A 300 15.40 3.65 -11.87
C SER A 300 15.40 2.50 -10.86
N THR A 301 16.27 2.59 -9.87
CA THR A 301 16.42 1.57 -8.82
C THR A 301 15.78 2.03 -7.51
N THR A 302 14.79 2.92 -7.59
CA THR A 302 14.03 3.41 -6.44
C THR A 302 12.96 2.38 -6.04
N GLU A 303 12.27 2.63 -4.93
CA GLU A 303 11.16 1.76 -4.51
C GLU A 303 10.05 1.66 -5.57
N MET A 304 9.84 2.71 -6.38
CA MET A 304 8.67 2.80 -7.28
C MET A 304 8.67 1.72 -8.38
N PRO A 305 9.71 1.56 -9.22
CA PRO A 305 9.74 0.49 -10.22
C PRO A 305 10.05 -0.89 -9.65
N LEU A 306 10.61 -1.00 -8.44
CA LEU A 306 10.97 -2.29 -7.85
C LEU A 306 9.79 -2.94 -7.11
N PHE A 307 9.08 -2.17 -6.27
CA PHE A 307 8.13 -2.70 -5.28
C PHE A 307 6.70 -2.16 -5.44
N ARG A 308 6.45 -1.27 -6.42
CA ARG A 308 5.11 -0.81 -6.74
C ARG A 308 4.62 -1.34 -8.07
N TYR A 309 3.31 -1.30 -8.26
CA TYR A 309 2.65 -1.78 -9.47
C TYR A 309 1.43 -0.93 -9.81
N ASP A 310 0.99 -1.06 -11.06
CA ASP A 310 -0.22 -0.42 -11.55
C ASP A 310 -1.26 -1.49 -11.88
N ALA A 311 -2.53 -1.18 -11.61
CA ALA A 311 -3.66 -1.99 -12.01
C ALA A 311 -4.66 -1.21 -12.87
N VAL A 312 -5.29 -1.90 -13.83
CA VAL A 312 -6.37 -1.35 -14.66
C VAL A 312 -7.55 -2.31 -14.60
N LEU A 313 -8.66 -1.83 -14.06
CA LEU A 313 -9.93 -2.55 -14.04
C LEU A 313 -10.71 -2.12 -15.29
N HIS A 314 -11.11 -3.10 -16.10
CA HIS A 314 -11.92 -2.90 -17.30
C HIS A 314 -13.39 -3.07 -16.95
N VAL A 315 -14.20 -2.06 -17.24
CA VAL A 315 -15.59 -1.96 -16.77
C VAL A 315 -16.56 -2.20 -17.91
N ASP A 316 -17.31 -3.30 -17.85
CA ASP A 316 -18.25 -3.75 -18.89
C ASP A 316 -17.61 -3.84 -20.29
N CYS A 317 -16.28 -4.01 -20.35
CA CYS A 317 -15.53 -4.14 -21.60
C CYS A 317 -15.72 -5.54 -22.19
N ALA A 318 -15.75 -5.63 -23.53
CA ALA A 318 -15.66 -6.92 -24.21
C ALA A 318 -14.39 -7.68 -23.80
N ASP A 319 -14.56 -8.97 -23.52
CA ASP A 319 -13.53 -9.83 -22.96
C ASP A 319 -13.26 -11.00 -23.92
N THR A 320 -12.43 -10.73 -24.93
CA THR A 320 -11.99 -11.69 -25.93
C THR A 320 -10.46 -11.86 -25.85
N PRO A 321 -9.94 -12.58 -24.83
CA PRO A 321 -8.50 -12.75 -24.65
C PRO A 321 -7.91 -13.65 -25.72
N GLU A 322 -6.70 -13.30 -26.17
CA GLU A 322 -5.85 -14.26 -26.86
C GLU A 322 -5.38 -15.34 -25.88
N ARG A 323 -5.50 -16.60 -26.30
CA ARG A 323 -5.08 -17.75 -25.50
C ARG A 323 -3.67 -18.14 -25.87
N VAL A 324 -2.79 -18.03 -24.89
CA VAL A 324 -1.39 -18.40 -25.03
C VAL A 324 -1.10 -19.57 -24.10
N VAL A 325 -0.42 -20.59 -24.63
CA VAL A 325 0.11 -21.68 -23.80
C VAL A 325 1.44 -21.18 -23.22
N PRO A 326 1.56 -21.03 -21.89
CA PRO A 326 2.79 -20.52 -21.31
C PRO A 326 3.91 -21.56 -21.36
N GLU A 327 5.11 -21.10 -21.67
CA GLU A 327 6.36 -21.80 -21.40
C GLU A 327 6.83 -21.50 -19.95
N PRO A 328 7.62 -22.38 -19.31
CA PRO A 328 8.20 -22.09 -18.01
C PRO A 328 9.11 -20.86 -18.05
N GLY A 329 8.97 -19.94 -17.10
CA GLY A 329 9.79 -18.73 -17.01
C GLY A 329 11.27 -19.02 -16.79
N ALA A 330 11.61 -20.17 -16.21
CA ALA A 330 12.99 -20.66 -16.09
C ALA A 330 13.66 -20.91 -17.46
N ASP A 331 12.87 -21.15 -18.52
CA ASP A 331 13.35 -21.37 -19.88
C ASP A 331 13.54 -20.04 -20.64
N LEU A 332 13.13 -18.90 -20.07
CA LEU A 332 13.28 -17.60 -20.69
C LEU A 332 14.76 -17.20 -20.74
N GLN A 333 15.28 -17.04 -21.95
CA GLN A 333 16.62 -16.54 -22.22
C GLN A 333 16.53 -15.38 -23.21
N LEU A 334 17.05 -14.20 -22.85
CA LEU A 334 16.90 -12.98 -23.66
C LEU A 334 17.38 -13.14 -25.11
N SER A 335 18.50 -13.85 -25.32
CA SER A 335 19.00 -14.10 -26.68
C SER A 335 18.11 -15.04 -27.50
N ALA A 336 17.44 -16.00 -26.86
CA ALA A 336 16.49 -16.89 -27.52
C ALA A 336 15.17 -16.15 -27.81
N LEU A 337 14.73 -15.31 -26.88
CA LEU A 337 13.59 -14.43 -27.04
C LEU A 337 13.77 -13.48 -28.23
N GLU A 338 14.91 -12.79 -28.34
CA GLU A 338 15.20 -11.89 -29.46
C GLU A 338 15.16 -12.61 -30.82
N ARG A 339 15.76 -13.80 -30.92
CA ARG A 339 15.67 -14.62 -32.14
C ARG A 339 14.23 -15.00 -32.49
N ARG A 340 13.40 -15.29 -31.48
CA ARG A 340 11.99 -15.65 -31.67
C ARG A 340 11.15 -14.45 -32.11
N LEU A 341 11.38 -13.26 -31.55
CA LEU A 341 10.70 -12.02 -31.96
C LEU A 341 11.04 -11.63 -33.41
N LEU A 342 12.29 -11.89 -33.84
CA LEU A 342 12.73 -11.63 -35.22
C LEU A 342 12.11 -12.59 -36.25
N ALA A 343 11.91 -13.86 -35.89
CA ALA A 343 11.47 -14.90 -36.83
C ALA A 343 9.98 -15.26 -36.73
N GLY A 344 9.34 -14.94 -35.60
CA GLY A 344 7.99 -15.38 -35.29
C GLY A 344 6.90 -14.49 -35.85
N SER A 345 5.67 -15.02 -35.86
CA SER A 345 4.44 -14.30 -36.19
C SER A 345 3.26 -14.64 -35.28
N GLU A 346 3.46 -15.60 -34.36
CA GLU A 346 2.43 -16.13 -33.47
C GLU A 346 2.66 -15.65 -32.03
N PRO A 347 1.60 -15.41 -31.24
CA PRO A 347 1.75 -15.03 -29.84
C PRO A 347 2.35 -16.18 -29.00
N PHE A 348 3.14 -15.83 -28.01
CA PHE A 348 3.73 -16.78 -27.05
C PHE A 348 3.96 -16.10 -25.70
N GLY A 349 4.24 -16.87 -24.65
CA GLY A 349 4.41 -16.31 -23.32
C GLY A 349 5.14 -17.23 -22.36
N TYR A 350 5.56 -16.66 -21.24
CA TYR A 350 6.28 -17.34 -20.16
C TYR A 350 5.57 -17.10 -18.84
N ARG A 351 5.47 -18.13 -18.00
CA ARG A 351 4.85 -18.07 -16.67
C ARG A 351 5.90 -18.18 -15.57
N ALA A 352 5.72 -17.44 -14.47
CA ALA A 352 6.62 -17.42 -13.32
C ALA A 352 8.08 -17.07 -13.71
N VAL A 353 8.25 -16.04 -14.54
CA VAL A 353 9.56 -15.46 -14.84
C VAL A 353 10.09 -14.79 -13.58
N ARG A 354 11.29 -15.17 -13.15
CA ARG A 354 11.95 -14.57 -12.00
C ARG A 354 12.25 -13.10 -12.28
N ASN A 355 11.80 -12.21 -11.39
CA ASN A 355 11.97 -10.78 -11.56
C ASN A 355 13.36 -10.31 -11.13
N GLY A 356 14.20 -9.97 -12.12
CA GLY A 356 15.59 -9.57 -11.89
C GLY A 356 15.73 -8.29 -11.05
N ARG A 357 14.71 -7.42 -11.02
CA ARG A 357 14.72 -6.20 -10.20
C ARG A 357 14.74 -6.49 -8.70
N LEU A 358 14.25 -7.67 -8.30
CA LEU A 358 14.10 -8.06 -6.90
C LEU A 358 15.25 -8.94 -6.40
N ASP A 359 16.23 -9.26 -7.25
CA ASP A 359 17.29 -10.22 -6.93
C ASP A 359 18.04 -9.88 -5.63
N GLU A 360 18.44 -8.61 -5.47
CA GLU A 360 19.13 -8.13 -4.28
C GLU A 360 18.21 -8.13 -3.05
N ALA A 361 16.96 -7.70 -3.23
CA ALA A 361 15.96 -7.62 -2.17
C ALA A 361 15.55 -8.99 -1.62
N LEU A 362 15.37 -9.98 -2.49
CA LEU A 362 15.06 -11.35 -2.11
C LEU A 362 16.24 -11.98 -1.38
N ALA A 363 17.46 -11.73 -1.85
CA ALA A 363 18.66 -12.19 -1.15
C ALA A 363 18.78 -11.55 0.26
N ALA A 364 18.44 -10.27 0.41
CA ALA A 364 18.38 -9.58 1.70
C ALA A 364 17.32 -10.21 2.63
N ARG A 365 16.09 -10.39 2.13
CA ARG A 365 14.99 -11.04 2.85
C ARG A 365 15.39 -12.41 3.39
N ASP A 366 16.01 -13.22 2.53
CA ASP A 366 16.39 -14.59 2.85
C ASP A 366 17.54 -14.63 3.87
N ARG A 367 18.54 -13.74 3.75
CA ARG A 367 19.62 -13.59 4.76
C ARG A 367 19.08 -13.29 6.15
N HIS A 368 18.05 -12.46 6.24
CA HIS A 368 17.40 -12.11 7.50
C HIS A 368 16.30 -13.10 7.92
N GLY A 369 16.12 -14.19 7.17
CA GLY A 369 15.24 -15.31 7.48
C GLY A 369 13.75 -14.98 7.43
N PHE A 370 13.36 -14.11 6.49
CA PHE A 370 11.97 -13.82 6.12
C PHE A 370 11.55 -14.57 4.84
N THR A 371 12.24 -15.65 4.47
CA THR A 371 11.85 -16.51 3.35
C THR A 371 10.48 -17.15 3.63
N PRO A 372 9.50 -17.03 2.70
CA PRO A 372 8.19 -17.65 2.86
C PRO A 372 8.28 -19.17 3.03
N ALA A 373 7.36 -19.74 3.82
CA ALA A 373 7.33 -21.19 4.06
C ALA A 373 7.14 -21.98 2.76
N GLY A 374 7.94 -23.03 2.57
CA GLY A 374 7.89 -23.87 1.37
C GLY A 374 8.58 -23.28 0.14
N ARG A 375 9.16 -22.07 0.22
CA ARG A 375 10.00 -21.49 -0.83
C ARG A 375 11.48 -21.82 -0.59
N ALA A 376 12.17 -22.16 -1.67
CA ALA A 376 13.62 -22.24 -1.69
C ALA A 376 14.18 -20.92 -2.24
N ALA A 377 15.34 -20.49 -1.75
CA ALA A 377 16.05 -19.37 -2.35
C ALA A 377 16.30 -19.65 -3.85
N GLY A 378 15.82 -18.75 -4.71
CA GLY A 378 16.00 -18.89 -6.15
C GLY A 378 17.48 -18.89 -6.54
N THR A 379 17.85 -19.68 -7.54
CA THR A 379 19.24 -19.76 -8.05
C THR A 379 19.35 -19.17 -9.45
N GLY A 380 20.34 -18.29 -9.67
CA GLY A 380 20.61 -17.66 -10.97
C GLY A 380 19.86 -16.34 -11.18
N PRO A 381 20.31 -15.44 -12.08
CA PRO A 381 19.77 -14.09 -12.22
C PRO A 381 18.37 -14.08 -12.84
N GLY A 382 17.53 -13.15 -12.38
CA GLY A 382 16.19 -12.93 -12.94
C GLY A 382 16.25 -12.07 -14.20
N VAL A 383 15.08 -11.78 -14.77
CA VAL A 383 14.95 -10.89 -15.92
C VAL A 383 14.21 -9.62 -15.51
N ASP A 384 14.77 -8.47 -15.88
CA ASP A 384 14.12 -7.17 -15.70
C ASP A 384 12.95 -7.03 -16.70
N PRO A 385 11.71 -6.75 -16.24
CA PRO A 385 10.58 -6.57 -17.15
C PRO A 385 10.76 -5.38 -18.12
N GLU A 386 11.53 -4.34 -17.79
CA GLU A 386 11.84 -3.23 -18.73
C GLU A 386 12.66 -3.70 -19.92
N VAL A 387 13.58 -4.65 -19.70
CA VAL A 387 14.34 -5.25 -20.80
C VAL A 387 13.42 -6.01 -21.74
N LEU A 388 12.39 -6.69 -21.21
CA LEU A 388 11.40 -7.42 -22.02
C LEU A 388 10.52 -6.46 -22.82
N TRP A 389 9.98 -5.41 -22.19
CA TRP A 389 9.17 -4.40 -22.89
C TRP A 389 9.96 -3.75 -24.02
N ARG A 390 11.17 -3.26 -23.73
CA ARG A 390 12.01 -2.60 -24.74
C ARG A 390 12.44 -3.55 -25.85
N LEU A 391 12.73 -4.80 -25.53
CA LEU A 391 13.06 -5.81 -26.54
C LEU A 391 11.87 -6.05 -27.48
N ALA A 392 10.66 -6.23 -26.94
CA ALA A 392 9.46 -6.37 -27.75
C ALA A 392 9.21 -5.13 -28.64
N GLU A 393 9.26 -3.94 -28.04
CA GLU A 393 9.04 -2.66 -28.73
C GLU A 393 10.01 -2.44 -29.89
N ARG A 394 11.30 -2.77 -29.71
CA ARG A 394 12.31 -2.69 -30.79
C ARG A 394 11.99 -3.56 -32.00
N HIS A 395 11.23 -4.63 -31.81
CA HIS A 395 10.80 -5.53 -32.89
C HIS A 395 9.36 -5.27 -33.35
N GLY A 396 8.70 -4.22 -32.84
CA GLY A 396 7.29 -3.92 -33.13
C GLY A 396 6.30 -4.87 -32.47
N TRP A 397 6.77 -5.70 -31.54
CA TRP A 397 5.94 -6.58 -30.72
C TRP A 397 5.44 -5.83 -29.48
N LEU A 398 4.37 -6.37 -28.90
CA LEU A 398 3.80 -5.88 -27.66
C LEU A 398 4.09 -6.89 -26.55
N ALA A 399 4.72 -6.46 -25.46
CA ALA A 399 4.86 -7.26 -24.25
C ALA A 399 3.81 -6.85 -23.21
N ARG A 400 3.10 -7.84 -22.67
CA ARG A 400 2.15 -7.70 -21.57
C ARG A 400 2.68 -8.50 -20.39
N VAL A 401 3.13 -7.79 -19.35
CA VAL A 401 3.67 -8.37 -18.12
C VAL A 401 2.58 -8.38 -17.05
N SER A 402 2.48 -9.45 -16.28
CA SER A 402 1.47 -9.61 -15.23
C SER A 402 2.04 -10.03 -13.88
N TRP A 403 1.60 -9.37 -12.81
CA TRP A 403 1.80 -9.74 -11.41
C TRP A 403 0.55 -10.39 -10.78
N ALA A 404 -0.43 -10.80 -11.58
CA ALA A 404 -1.75 -11.21 -11.08
C ALA A 404 -1.73 -12.38 -10.09
N ASP A 405 -0.72 -13.26 -10.17
CA ASP A 405 -0.58 -14.42 -9.28
C ASP A 405 -0.07 -14.05 -7.87
N GLY A 406 0.35 -12.79 -7.62
CA GLY A 406 0.80 -12.33 -6.31
C GLY A 406 1.96 -13.15 -5.73
N ASP A 407 2.89 -13.59 -6.59
CA ASP A 407 3.98 -14.46 -6.16
C ASP A 407 4.83 -13.77 -5.06
N PRO A 408 5.10 -14.43 -3.91
CA PRO A 408 5.88 -13.85 -2.81
C PRO A 408 7.34 -13.51 -3.15
N ASP A 409 7.87 -14.03 -4.26
CA ASP A 409 9.18 -13.65 -4.80
C ASP A 409 9.06 -12.61 -5.93
N GLY A 410 7.85 -12.09 -6.18
CA GLY A 410 7.55 -11.10 -7.21
C GLY A 410 7.77 -11.60 -8.63
N ALA A 411 7.74 -12.92 -8.83
CA ALA A 411 7.76 -13.51 -10.16
C ALA A 411 6.58 -12.98 -10.98
N PHE A 412 6.82 -12.75 -12.26
CA PHE A 412 5.82 -12.22 -13.18
C PHE A 412 5.61 -13.16 -14.35
N ASP A 413 4.46 -13.01 -14.98
CA ASP A 413 4.22 -13.63 -16.26
C ASP A 413 4.38 -12.63 -17.39
N VAL A 414 4.68 -13.10 -18.59
CA VAL A 414 4.77 -12.24 -19.77
C VAL A 414 4.19 -12.92 -21.00
N THR A 415 3.43 -12.16 -21.77
CA THR A 415 2.98 -12.55 -23.11
C THR A 415 3.49 -11.57 -24.14
N LEU A 416 3.95 -12.10 -25.27
CA LEU A 416 4.48 -11.38 -26.40
C LEU A 416 3.48 -11.53 -27.54
N LEU A 417 2.93 -10.41 -27.99
CA LEU A 417 1.92 -10.35 -29.05
C LEU A 417 2.54 -9.71 -30.31
N PRO A 418 2.37 -10.34 -31.49
CA PRO A 418 2.83 -9.77 -32.74
C PRO A 418 2.03 -8.51 -33.09
N PRO A 419 2.57 -7.60 -33.92
CA PRO A 419 1.88 -6.37 -34.32
C PRO A 419 0.49 -6.60 -34.91
N ALA A 420 0.26 -7.74 -35.59
CA ALA A 420 -1.05 -8.12 -36.12
C ALA A 420 -2.13 -8.29 -35.04
N LEU A 421 -1.72 -8.58 -33.80
CA LEU A 421 -2.55 -8.70 -32.62
C LEU A 421 -2.41 -7.50 -31.67
N ALA A 422 -1.83 -6.38 -32.12
CA ALA A 422 -1.70 -5.18 -31.28
C ALA A 422 -3.07 -4.61 -30.83
N ALA A 423 -4.14 -4.89 -31.59
CA ALA A 423 -5.51 -4.56 -31.20
C ALA A 423 -6.09 -5.51 -30.13
N ALA A 424 -5.50 -6.69 -29.92
CA ALA A 424 -5.86 -7.55 -28.81
C ALA A 424 -5.42 -6.85 -27.51
N THR A 425 -6.41 -6.49 -26.69
CA THR A 425 -6.20 -5.62 -25.54
C THR A 425 -5.50 -6.33 -24.37
N HIS A 426 -5.54 -7.66 -24.33
CA HIS A 426 -5.04 -8.48 -23.21
C HIS A 426 -4.95 -9.97 -23.59
N PHE A 427 -4.36 -10.78 -22.71
CA PHE A 427 -4.22 -12.23 -22.88
C PHE A 427 -4.73 -12.98 -21.63
N ARG A 428 -4.95 -14.29 -21.76
CA ARG A 428 -5.15 -15.21 -20.62
C ARG A 428 -4.32 -16.47 -20.82
N PHE A 429 -3.61 -16.91 -19.78
CA PHE A 429 -3.12 -18.28 -19.75
C PHE A 429 -4.28 -19.25 -19.54
N ALA A 430 -4.15 -20.43 -20.13
CA ALA A 430 -5.20 -21.44 -20.14
C ALA A 430 -5.44 -22.09 -18.76
N ASP A 431 -4.48 -21.98 -17.83
CA ASP A 431 -4.59 -22.56 -16.49
C ASP A 431 -4.99 -21.47 -15.48
N PRO A 432 -6.14 -21.63 -14.79
CA PRO A 432 -6.59 -20.64 -13.81
C PRO A 432 -5.58 -20.53 -12.66
N VAL A 433 -5.43 -19.31 -12.14
CA VAL A 433 -4.81 -19.08 -10.84
C VAL A 433 -5.57 -19.90 -9.81
N SER A 434 -4.90 -20.82 -9.13
CA SER A 434 -5.52 -21.71 -8.16
C SER A 434 -5.87 -20.95 -6.88
N ALA A 435 -7.12 -21.16 -6.42
CA ALA A 435 -7.72 -20.72 -5.16
C ALA A 435 -7.80 -19.20 -4.94
N GLU A 436 -8.90 -18.75 -4.32
CA GLU A 436 -8.97 -17.41 -3.75
C GLU A 436 -7.77 -17.26 -2.80
N PRO A 437 -6.85 -16.32 -3.07
CA PRO A 437 -5.75 -16.07 -2.16
C PRO A 437 -6.36 -15.57 -0.85
N VAL A 438 -5.94 -16.15 0.27
CA VAL A 438 -6.25 -15.60 1.59
C VAL A 438 -5.42 -14.34 1.72
N VAL A 439 -5.96 -13.21 1.27
CA VAL A 439 -5.32 -11.91 1.39
C VAL A 439 -5.55 -11.43 2.82
N ALA A 440 -4.47 -11.26 3.57
CA ALA A 440 -4.52 -10.54 4.84
C ALA A 440 -4.75 -9.03 4.55
N GLU A 441 -5.98 -8.55 4.72
CA GLU A 441 -6.33 -7.21 5.14
C GLU A 441 -5.42 -6.74 6.27
N VAL A 442 -4.43 -5.96 5.85
CA VAL A 442 -3.54 -5.20 6.70
C VAL A 442 -4.27 -3.92 7.08
N TYR A 443 -4.56 -3.76 8.36
CA TYR A 443 -4.93 -2.46 8.91
C TYR A 443 -3.66 -1.66 9.17
N PRO A 444 -3.55 -0.42 8.67
CA PRO A 444 -2.52 0.49 9.10
C PRO A 444 -2.50 0.56 10.64
N PRO A 445 -1.33 0.58 11.28
CA PRO A 445 -1.18 0.47 12.73
C PRO A 445 -2.00 1.49 13.53
N GLY A 446 -2.23 2.69 12.97
CA GLY A 446 -3.08 3.70 13.59
C GLY A 446 -4.54 3.27 13.71
N VAL A 447 -5.09 2.62 12.69
CA VAL A 447 -6.47 2.10 12.69
C VAL A 447 -6.57 0.87 13.59
N ALA A 448 -5.59 -0.04 13.49
CA ALA A 448 -5.51 -1.22 14.35
C ALA A 448 -5.43 -0.85 15.85
N ALA A 449 -4.75 0.25 16.20
CA ALA A 449 -4.67 0.72 17.58
C ALA A 449 -6.03 1.18 18.11
N VAL A 450 -6.82 1.93 17.33
CA VAL A 450 -8.17 2.37 17.72
C VAL A 450 -9.09 1.17 17.95
N PHE A 451 -9.09 0.19 17.04
CA PHE A 451 -9.87 -1.03 17.22
C PHE A 451 -9.42 -1.84 18.43
N THR A 452 -8.11 -1.96 18.62
CA THR A 452 -7.52 -2.67 19.76
C THR A 452 -7.92 -2.02 21.08
N ASP A 453 -7.82 -0.70 21.21
CA ASP A 453 -8.16 0.00 22.44
C ASP A 453 -9.67 -0.08 22.74
N ARG A 454 -10.55 0.00 21.73
CA ARG A 454 -12.00 -0.21 21.88
C ARG A 454 -12.35 -1.63 22.33
N VAL A 455 -11.84 -2.64 21.63
CA VAL A 455 -12.09 -4.05 21.96
C VAL A 455 -11.55 -4.39 23.35
N ARG A 456 -10.32 -3.95 23.68
CA ARG A 456 -9.74 -4.18 25.00
C ARG A 456 -10.52 -3.48 26.10
N GLY A 457 -10.98 -2.25 25.87
CA GLY A 457 -11.84 -1.53 26.81
C GLY A 457 -13.14 -2.28 27.10
N GLY A 458 -13.78 -2.82 26.05
CA GLY A 458 -14.96 -3.67 26.19
C GLY A 458 -14.68 -4.96 26.97
N LEU A 459 -13.60 -5.67 26.62
CA LEU A 459 -13.19 -6.88 27.33
C LEU A 459 -12.87 -6.61 28.80
N ALA A 460 -12.19 -5.51 29.12
CA ALA A 460 -11.85 -5.16 30.50
C ALA A 460 -13.07 -4.88 31.38
N GLN A 461 -14.21 -4.51 30.79
CA GLN A 461 -15.47 -4.35 31.52
C GLN A 461 -16.17 -5.70 31.80
N ARG A 462 -15.89 -6.74 31.00
CA ARG A 462 -16.60 -8.04 31.06
C ARG A 462 -15.74 -9.18 31.62
N LEU A 463 -14.42 -9.04 31.55
CA LEU A 463 -13.45 -10.05 31.95
C LEU A 463 -12.54 -9.57 33.09
N PRO A 464 -12.12 -10.47 34.01
CA PRO A 464 -11.00 -10.21 34.92
C PRO A 464 -9.73 -9.80 34.16
N ALA A 465 -8.93 -8.91 34.74
CA ALA A 465 -7.72 -8.37 34.09
C ALA A 465 -6.74 -9.43 33.54
N VAL A 466 -6.63 -10.59 34.21
CA VAL A 466 -5.77 -11.71 33.75
C VAL A 466 -6.28 -12.41 32.47
N LEU A 467 -7.56 -12.24 32.14
CA LEU A 467 -8.20 -12.80 30.95
C LEU A 467 -8.30 -11.80 29.80
N VAL A 468 -7.95 -10.53 30.02
CA VAL A 468 -7.89 -9.53 28.95
C VAL A 468 -6.60 -9.77 28.15
N PRO A 469 -6.69 -10.07 26.84
CA PRO A 469 -5.52 -10.26 26.00
C PRO A 469 -4.61 -9.04 26.05
N VAL A 470 -3.30 -9.29 26.17
CA VAL A 470 -2.31 -8.21 26.13
C VAL A 470 -2.14 -7.64 24.72
N ASP A 471 -2.40 -8.49 23.71
CA ASP A 471 -2.32 -8.19 22.29
C ASP A 471 -3.59 -8.66 21.57
N VAL A 472 -4.11 -7.80 20.71
CA VAL A 472 -5.17 -8.12 19.72
C VAL A 472 -4.54 -7.95 18.34
N VAL A 473 -4.42 -9.06 17.61
CA VAL A 473 -3.91 -9.10 16.25
C VAL A 473 -5.08 -9.14 15.30
N TRP A 474 -5.24 -8.08 14.50
CA TRP A 474 -6.28 -8.00 13.49
C TRP A 474 -5.87 -8.77 12.24
N VAL A 475 -6.74 -9.67 11.79
CA VAL A 475 -6.59 -10.47 10.56
C VAL A 475 -7.85 -10.31 9.73
N THR A 476 -7.83 -10.67 8.45
CA THR A 476 -9.03 -10.60 7.58
C THR A 476 -10.02 -11.68 7.90
N ASP A 477 -9.50 -12.88 8.03
CA ASP A 477 -10.19 -14.14 8.22
C ASP A 477 -9.24 -15.03 9.01
N LEU A 478 -9.78 -15.90 9.86
CA LEU A 478 -8.95 -16.89 10.51
C LEU A 478 -8.57 -17.97 9.47
N PRO A 479 -7.29 -18.33 9.33
CA PRO A 479 -6.86 -19.40 8.44
C PRO A 479 -7.54 -20.72 8.86
N ARG A 480 -7.91 -21.56 7.89
CA ARG A 480 -8.61 -22.83 8.16
C ARG A 480 -7.92 -24.01 7.49
N SER A 481 -7.87 -25.14 8.19
CA SER A 481 -7.43 -26.43 7.67
C SER A 481 -8.50 -27.48 7.98
N GLY A 482 -9.04 -28.14 6.94
CA GLY A 482 -10.12 -29.12 7.11
C GLY A 482 -11.42 -28.54 7.71
N GLY A 483 -11.66 -27.24 7.55
CA GLY A 483 -12.84 -26.53 8.07
C GLY A 483 -12.69 -25.93 9.47
N VAL A 484 -11.59 -26.20 10.18
CA VAL A 484 -11.30 -25.69 11.54
C VAL A 484 -10.20 -24.64 11.48
N VAL A 485 -10.23 -23.65 12.39
CA VAL A 485 -9.20 -22.62 12.51
C VAL A 485 -7.81 -23.25 12.72
N ASP A 486 -6.85 -22.90 11.86
CA ASP A 486 -5.46 -23.33 11.93
C ASP A 486 -4.64 -22.29 12.69
N VAL A 487 -4.50 -22.49 14.00
CA VAL A 487 -3.74 -21.60 14.87
C VAL A 487 -2.24 -21.57 14.56
N THR A 488 -1.71 -22.56 13.82
CA THR A 488 -0.29 -22.59 13.45
C THR A 488 0.01 -21.70 12.23
N ALA A 489 -1.02 -21.40 11.44
CA ALA A 489 -0.98 -20.47 10.33
C ALA A 489 -1.27 -19.01 10.74
N LEU A 490 -1.60 -18.76 12.02
CA LEU A 490 -1.85 -17.40 12.52
C LEU A 490 -0.53 -16.60 12.62
N PRO A 491 -0.56 -15.29 12.27
CA PRO A 491 0.63 -14.44 12.34
C PRO A 491 1.14 -14.34 13.78
N ARG A 492 2.45 -14.22 14.00
CA ARG A 492 2.94 -14.04 15.38
C ARG A 492 2.60 -12.64 15.92
N PRO A 493 2.15 -12.52 17.18
CA PRO A 493 1.85 -11.26 17.84
C PRO A 493 3.12 -10.49 18.16
N ARG A 494 3.00 -9.16 18.25
CA ARG A 494 4.11 -8.22 18.44
C ARG A 494 4.83 -8.48 19.78
N ALA A 495 6.17 -8.50 19.78
CA ALA A 495 6.96 -8.63 21.01
C ALA A 495 6.94 -7.35 21.88
N ASP A 496 6.72 -6.17 21.27
CA ASP A 496 7.03 -4.86 21.87
C ASP A 496 5.83 -4.01 22.29
N ALA A 497 4.58 -4.47 22.12
CA ALA A 497 3.41 -3.67 22.48
C ALA A 497 3.31 -3.33 23.98
N THR A 498 4.08 -4.01 24.83
CA THR A 498 4.08 -3.84 26.29
C THR A 498 5.29 -3.12 26.88
N ALA A 499 6.38 -2.90 26.14
CA ALA A 499 7.57 -2.26 26.73
C ALA A 499 7.33 -0.76 27.05
N VAL A 500 6.44 -0.09 26.31
CA VAL A 500 6.20 1.37 26.45
C VAL A 500 5.04 1.69 27.39
N ARG A 501 4.05 0.82 27.56
CA ARG A 501 2.81 1.15 28.31
C ARG A 501 2.86 0.84 29.81
N ALA A 502 3.90 0.17 30.33
CA ALA A 502 4.01 -0.17 31.75
C ALA A 502 4.52 0.98 32.64
N GLU A 503 4.99 2.10 32.07
CA GLU A 503 5.54 3.24 32.82
C GLU A 503 4.67 4.51 32.80
N SER A 504 3.53 4.52 32.11
CA SER A 504 2.73 5.74 31.87
C SER A 504 1.50 5.92 32.76
N GLU A 505 1.46 5.32 33.95
CA GLU A 505 0.45 5.68 34.96
C GLU A 505 1.12 6.50 36.09
N ASN A 506 0.93 7.83 36.02
CA ASN A 506 1.12 8.86 37.07
C ASN A 506 2.37 9.78 37.04
N ALA A 507 2.60 10.50 35.93
CA ALA A 507 3.22 11.82 35.97
C ALA A 507 2.72 12.69 34.80
N GLU A 508 2.44 13.99 35.01
CA GLU A 508 2.26 14.94 33.92
C GLU A 508 3.59 15.03 33.13
N ALA A 509 3.70 14.28 32.04
CA ALA A 509 4.91 14.24 31.22
C ALA A 509 5.17 15.62 30.59
N SER A 510 6.42 16.09 30.65
CA SER A 510 6.79 17.36 30.00
C SER A 510 6.70 17.25 28.47
N ALA A 511 6.58 18.38 27.76
CA ALA A 511 6.58 18.38 26.29
C ALA A 511 7.85 17.69 25.73
N LEU A 512 9.00 17.85 26.39
CA LEU A 512 10.25 17.16 26.04
C LEU A 512 10.11 15.63 26.14
N ASP A 513 9.51 15.12 27.21
CA ASP A 513 9.33 13.68 27.40
C ASP A 513 8.38 13.11 26.35
N VAL A 514 7.29 13.83 26.07
CA VAL A 514 6.33 13.46 25.02
C VAL A 514 7.00 13.43 23.64
N ILE A 515 7.81 14.44 23.30
CA ILE A 515 8.56 14.50 22.02
C ILE A 515 9.53 13.33 21.90
N ARG A 516 10.32 13.07 22.95
CA ARG A 516 11.28 11.95 22.97
C ARG A 516 10.61 10.60 22.83
N GLU A 517 9.48 10.39 23.50
CA GLU A 517 8.73 9.13 23.43
C GLU A 517 8.17 8.90 22.02
N VAL A 518 7.57 9.93 21.41
CA VAL A 518 7.04 9.82 20.04
C VAL A 518 8.16 9.56 19.04
N PHE A 519 9.28 10.29 19.14
CA PHE A 519 10.44 10.08 18.26
C PHE A 519 10.99 8.67 18.44
N ALA A 520 11.19 8.22 19.68
CA ALA A 520 11.74 6.90 19.93
C ALA A 520 10.84 5.78 19.39
N LYS A 521 9.53 5.94 19.57
CA LYS A 521 8.53 5.01 19.04
C LYS A 521 8.52 4.96 17.51
N ARG A 522 8.64 6.12 16.85
CA ARG A 522 8.55 6.24 15.38
C ARG A 522 9.83 5.84 14.66
N LEU A 523 10.96 6.00 15.32
CA LEU A 523 12.28 5.70 14.76
C LEU A 523 12.76 4.30 15.16
N GLY A 524 12.02 3.60 16.01
CA GLY A 524 12.38 2.26 16.52
C GLY A 524 13.65 2.23 17.37
N LYS A 525 14.11 3.38 17.87
CA LYS A 525 15.36 3.51 18.65
C LYS A 525 15.25 4.56 19.74
N PRO A 526 15.97 4.43 20.87
CA PRO A 526 15.95 5.42 21.94
C PRO A 526 16.31 6.82 21.42
N CYS A 527 15.59 7.84 21.90
CA CYS A 527 15.82 9.24 21.54
C CYS A 527 16.18 10.07 22.78
N GLY A 528 17.40 10.59 22.79
CA GLY A 528 17.91 11.57 23.74
C GLY A 528 17.35 12.97 23.46
N PRO A 529 17.44 13.89 24.44
CA PRO A 529 16.91 15.24 24.31
C PRO A 529 17.60 16.08 23.21
N ASP A 530 18.85 15.78 22.88
CA ASP A 530 19.66 16.49 21.87
C ASP A 530 19.81 15.70 20.58
N ASP A 531 19.19 14.52 20.48
CA ASP A 531 19.35 13.70 19.30
C ASP A 531 18.59 14.33 18.13
N ASN A 532 19.30 14.50 17.02
CA ASN A 532 18.72 15.05 15.81
C ASN A 532 17.82 14.00 15.16
N PHE A 533 16.52 14.34 15.02
CA PHE A 533 15.50 13.47 14.45
C PHE A 533 15.89 12.88 13.09
N PHE A 534 16.44 13.71 12.20
CA PHE A 534 16.83 13.30 10.86
C PHE A 534 18.14 12.49 10.85
N ALA A 535 19.04 12.77 11.80
CA ALA A 535 20.25 11.96 11.98
C ALA A 535 19.92 10.57 12.55
N LEU A 536 18.83 10.46 13.31
CA LEU A 536 18.24 9.19 13.74
C LEU A 536 17.37 8.55 12.64
N GLY A 537 17.51 8.93 11.36
CA GLY A 537 16.79 8.28 10.26
C GLY A 537 15.32 8.71 10.10
N GLY A 538 14.90 9.79 10.78
CA GLY A 538 13.61 10.43 10.54
C GLY A 538 13.56 11.09 9.16
N GLU A 539 12.42 10.99 8.49
CA GLU A 539 12.19 11.54 7.14
C GLU A 539 10.92 12.41 7.13
N SER A 540 10.65 13.15 6.04
CA SER A 540 9.49 14.06 5.93
C SER A 540 8.17 13.39 6.30
N PHE A 541 7.98 12.15 5.85
CA PHE A 541 6.81 11.35 6.18
C PHE A 541 6.79 10.96 7.67
N THR A 542 7.89 10.41 8.21
CA THR A 542 8.00 10.09 9.64
C THR A 542 7.85 11.34 10.52
N ALA A 543 8.34 12.50 10.06
CA ALA A 543 8.20 13.80 10.71
C ALA A 543 6.73 14.23 10.75
N ALA A 544 6.03 14.13 9.63
CA ALA A 544 4.59 14.38 9.57
C ALA A 544 3.80 13.46 10.50
N MET A 545 4.18 12.17 10.54
CA MET A 545 3.59 11.19 11.45
C MET A 545 3.93 11.46 12.93
N CYS A 546 5.12 11.98 13.23
CA CYS A 546 5.50 12.43 14.56
C CYS A 546 4.69 13.65 14.97
N VAL A 547 4.63 14.68 14.13
CA VAL A 547 3.81 15.89 14.35
C VAL A 547 2.37 15.53 14.64
N ARG A 548 1.81 14.59 13.87
CA ARG A 548 0.47 14.05 14.11
C ARG A 548 0.34 13.39 15.49
N ASP A 549 1.23 12.44 15.83
CA ASP A 549 1.18 11.74 17.11
C ASP A 549 1.41 12.70 18.30
N LEU A 550 2.24 13.73 18.12
CA LEU A 550 2.46 14.79 19.11
C LEU A 550 1.21 15.62 19.32
N ARG A 551 0.52 16.02 18.24
CA ARG A 551 -0.75 16.75 18.32
C ARG A 551 -1.80 15.96 19.09
N GLN A 552 -1.88 14.65 18.87
CA GLN A 552 -2.79 13.75 19.62
C GLN A 552 -2.48 13.71 21.13
N ARG A 553 -1.23 14.02 21.53
CA ARG A 553 -0.79 14.11 22.92
C ARG A 553 -0.77 15.54 23.46
N GLY A 554 -1.42 16.48 22.77
CA GLY A 554 -1.53 17.89 23.19
C GLY A 554 -0.30 18.74 22.87
N VAL A 555 0.68 18.22 22.13
CA VAL A 555 1.89 18.94 21.70
C VAL A 555 1.70 19.38 20.25
N THR A 556 1.45 20.67 20.03
CA THR A 556 1.19 21.20 18.67
C THR A 556 2.47 21.76 18.06
N LEU A 557 3.05 21.02 17.11
CA LEU A 557 4.18 21.45 16.29
C LEU A 557 3.77 21.41 14.82
N SER A 558 4.45 22.19 13.99
CA SER A 558 4.43 22.08 12.54
C SER A 558 5.58 21.16 12.08
N ILE A 559 5.45 20.54 10.91
CA ILE A 559 6.54 19.87 10.19
C ILE A 559 7.69 20.85 10.00
N ARG A 560 7.40 22.11 9.69
CA ARG A 560 8.42 23.17 9.58
C ARG A 560 9.21 23.30 10.89
N ASP A 561 8.55 23.35 12.05
CA ASP A 561 9.22 23.45 13.35
C ASP A 561 10.16 22.27 13.56
N LEU A 562 9.75 21.06 13.18
CA LEU A 562 10.57 19.86 13.25
C LEU A 562 11.80 19.95 12.34
N PHE A 563 11.67 20.46 11.12
CA PHE A 563 12.80 20.70 10.19
C PHE A 563 13.76 21.80 10.67
N GLU A 564 13.23 22.84 11.32
CA GLU A 564 14.00 23.98 11.82
C GLU A 564 14.75 23.64 13.12
N HIS A 565 14.07 23.02 14.08
CA HIS A 565 14.58 22.82 15.45
C HIS A 565 15.21 21.44 15.69
N ARG A 566 14.83 20.43 14.90
CA ARG A 566 15.47 19.10 14.71
C ARG A 566 15.69 18.21 15.93
N THR A 567 15.66 18.73 17.15
CA THR A 567 15.97 18.00 18.40
C THR A 567 14.82 18.16 19.40
N PRO A 568 14.52 17.15 20.21
CA PRO A 568 13.44 17.22 21.19
C PRO A 568 13.55 18.42 22.15
N ARG A 569 14.77 18.78 22.58
CA ARG A 569 14.99 19.92 23.49
C ARG A 569 14.61 21.24 22.85
N VAL A 570 15.13 21.54 21.67
CA VAL A 570 14.84 22.81 20.99
C VAL A 570 13.37 22.90 20.60
N LEU A 571 12.75 21.78 20.23
CA LEU A 571 11.31 21.72 19.97
C LEU A 571 10.49 22.00 21.23
N ALA A 572 10.85 21.44 22.38
CA ALA A 572 10.17 21.71 23.64
C ALA A 572 10.36 23.17 24.10
N GLU A 573 11.53 23.75 23.88
CA GLU A 573 11.82 25.17 24.15
C GLU A 573 11.02 26.10 23.25
N HIS A 574 10.81 25.74 21.98
CA HIS A 574 9.97 26.51 21.04
C HIS A 574 8.49 26.57 21.47
N LEU A 575 8.02 25.56 22.20
CA LEU A 575 6.64 25.46 22.68
C LEU A 575 6.38 26.18 24.02
N SER A 576 7.44 26.66 24.68
CA SER A 576 7.41 27.34 25.98
C SER A 576 7.35 28.85 25.81
#